data_AF-A0A1H2TAW2-F1
#
_entry.id   AF-A0A1H2TAW2-F1
#
_cell.length_a   1.000
_cell.length_b   1.000
_cell.length_c   1.000
_cell.angle_alpha   90.00
_cell.angle_beta   90.00
_cell.angle_gamma   90.00
#
_symmetry.space_group_name_H-M   'P 1'
#
loop_
_entity.id
_entity.type
_entity.pdbx_description
1 polymer ?
#
loop_
_entity_poly.entity_id
_entity_poly.type
_entity_poly.pdbx_seq_one_letter_code
_entity_poly.pdbx_strand_id
1 'polypeptide(L)' 'MLALFSSKAARSGCVVRRNVRDVERYVGRYAFEQELLRRGYHAVENAGQLVIFCNQEPIRIIV' A
#
# COMPACT_ATOMS: atom_id res chain seq x y z
N MET A 1 9.87 -10.58 -1.83
CA MET A 1 9.69 -9.12 -1.97
C MET A 1 8.64 -8.88 -3.03
N LEU A 2 7.48 -8.33 -2.67
CA LEU A 2 6.40 -8.08 -3.65
C LEU A 2 6.80 -6.98 -4.63
N ALA A 3 6.65 -7.23 -5.94
CA ALA A 3 6.93 -6.25 -6.99
C ALA A 3 6.12 -4.95 -6.83
N LEU A 4 5.00 -5.01 -6.11
CA LEU A 4 4.18 -3.85 -5.75
C LEU A 4 4.99 -2.73 -5.07
N PHE A 5 5.99 -3.09 -4.25
CA PHE A 5 6.82 -2.17 -3.48
C PHE A 5 8.22 -1.95 -4.07
N SER A 6 8.51 -2.48 -5.27
CA SER A 6 9.81 -2.26 -5.93
C SER A 6 9.89 -0.95 -6.71
N SER A 7 8.75 -0.25 -6.89
CA SER A 7 8.69 1.02 -7.60
C SER A 7 9.52 2.11 -6.93
N LYS A 8 10.05 3.04 -7.73
CA LYS A 8 10.85 4.17 -7.24
C LYS A 8 10.09 4.99 -6.18
N ALA A 9 8.79 5.20 -6.38
CA ALA A 9 7.92 5.90 -5.43
C ALA A 9 7.84 5.17 -4.06
N ALA A 10 7.71 3.85 -4.06
CA ALA A 10 7.68 3.06 -2.82
C ALA A 10 9.02 3.08 -2.07
N ARG A 11 10.15 3.23 -2.78
CA ARG A 11 11.50 3.30 -2.19
C ARG A 11 11.86 4.68 -1.66
N SER A 12 11.20 5.73 -2.14
CA SER A 12 11.44 7.13 -1.74
C SER A 12 10.53 7.60 -0.59
N GLY A 13 9.74 6.70 0.03
CA GLY A 13 8.82 7.08 1.11
C GLY A 13 7.51 7.72 0.62
N CYS A 14 7.23 7.66 -0.68
CA CYS A 14 6.07 8.31 -1.30
C CYS A 14 4.79 7.45 -1.17
N VAL A 15 3.70 7.96 -1.74
CA VAL A 15 2.40 7.30 -1.77
C VAL A 15 2.22 6.52 -3.08
N VAL A 16 1.70 5.30 -3.00
CA VAL A 16 1.38 4.44 -4.17
C VAL A 16 -0.13 4.22 -4.24
N ARG A 17 -0.74 4.39 -5.41
CA ARG A 17 -2.16 4.10 -5.65
C ARG A 17 -2.34 2.84 -6.51
N ARG A 18 -3.27 1.96 -6.11
CA ARG A 18 -3.59 0.72 -6.83
C ARG A 18 -5.08 0.39 -6.79
N ASN A 19 -5.58 -0.31 -7.80
CA ASN A 19 -6.92 -0.88 -7.75
C ASN A 19 -6.94 -2.08 -6.79
N VAL A 20 -7.96 -2.17 -5.93
CA VAL A 20 -8.12 -3.29 -4.98
C VAL A 20 -8.16 -4.63 -5.71
N ARG A 21 -8.90 -4.72 -6.82
CA ARG A 21 -9.03 -5.95 -7.60
C ARG A 21 -7.71 -6.41 -8.19
N ASP A 22 -6.85 -5.47 -8.60
CA ASP A 22 -5.52 -5.81 -9.12
C ASP A 22 -4.62 -6.33 -8.00
N VAL A 23 -4.67 -5.70 -6.81
CA VAL A 23 -3.92 -6.18 -5.64
C VAL A 23 -4.38 -7.58 -5.26
N GLU A 24 -5.68 -7.83 -5.20
CA GLU A 24 -6.21 -9.18 -4.93
C GLU A 24 -5.80 -10.19 -5.99
N ARG A 25 -5.90 -9.84 -7.27
CA ARG A 25 -5.60 -10.74 -8.40
C ARG A 25 -4.11 -11.09 -8.51
N TYR A 26 -3.21 -10.13 -8.29
CA TYR A 26 -1.78 -10.31 -8.57
C TYR A 26 -0.93 -10.54 -7.33
N VAL A 27 -1.41 -10.13 -6.15
CA VAL A 27 -0.67 -10.25 -4.88
C VAL A 27 -1.42 -11.10 -3.86
N GLY A 28 -2.74 -11.00 -3.84
CA GLY A 28 -3.59 -11.57 -2.80
C GLY A 28 -3.65 -10.66 -1.56
N ARG A 29 -4.84 -10.51 -0.98
CA ARG A 29 -5.09 -9.57 0.13
C ARG A 29 -4.24 -9.87 1.36
N TYR A 30 -4.19 -11.14 1.76
CA TYR A 30 -3.42 -11.58 2.93
C TYR A 30 -1.93 -11.27 2.79
N ALA A 31 -1.31 -11.63 1.65
CA ALA A 31 0.11 -11.36 1.42
C ALA A 31 0.42 -9.86 1.36
N PHE A 32 -0.50 -9.06 0.83
CA PHE A 32 -0.40 -7.60 0.82
C PHE A 32 -0.40 -7.02 2.25
N GLU A 33 -1.36 -7.41 3.08
CA GLU A 33 -1.47 -6.93 4.47
C GLU A 33 -0.28 -7.35 5.32
N GLN A 34 0.19 -8.60 5.17
CA GLN A 34 1.41 -9.06 5.84
C GLN A 34 2.63 -8.23 5.47
N GLU A 35 2.75 -7.82 4.20
CA GLU A 35 3.88 -7.00 3.76
C GLU A 35 3.77 -5.55 4.26
N LEU A 36 2.55 -5.00 4.41
CA LEU A 36 2.33 -3.71 5.08
C LEU A 36 2.80 -3.76 6.53
N LEU A 37 2.36 -4.78 7.29
CA LEU A 37 2.77 -5.00 8.68
C LEU A 37 4.29 -5.15 8.81
N ARG A 38 4.89 -5.99 7.96
CA ARG A 38 6.34 -6.23 7.97
C ARG A 38 7.17 -4.96 7.71
N ARG A 39 6.62 -3.99 6.97
CA ARG A 39 7.30 -2.73 6.62
C ARG A 39 6.90 -1.55 7.51
N GLY A 40 5.89 -1.71 8.37
CA GLY A 40 5.29 -0.60 9.12
C GLY A 40 4.55 0.40 8.23
N TYR A 41 4.11 -0.04 7.05
CA TYR A 41 3.40 0.80 6.09
C TYR A 41 1.90 0.79 6.38
N HIS A 42 1.22 1.84 5.94
CA HIS A 42 -0.22 1.96 6.08
C HIS A 42 -0.88 2.07 4.71
N ALA A 43 -2.11 1.59 4.58
CA ALA A 43 -2.90 1.78 3.38
C ALA A 43 -4.34 2.13 3.75
N VAL A 44 -4.96 3.00 2.96
CA VAL A 44 -6.39 3.31 3.05
C VAL A 44 -7.09 2.83 1.79
N GLU A 45 -8.31 2.33 1.96
CA GLU A 45 -9.15 1.87 0.87
C GLU A 45 -10.36 2.79 0.73
N ASN A 46 -10.64 3.25 -0.50
CA ASN A 46 -11.82 4.03 -0.81
C ASN A 46 -12.23 3.80 -2.27
N ALA A 47 -13.52 3.56 -2.52
CA ALA A 47 -14.07 3.36 -3.87
C ALA A 47 -13.29 2.33 -4.73
N GLY A 48 -12.85 1.22 -4.12
CA GLY A 48 -12.07 0.17 -4.81
C GLY A 48 -10.64 0.57 -5.18
N GLN A 49 -10.14 1.67 -4.62
CA GLN A 49 -8.75 2.11 -4.72
C GLN A 49 -8.05 1.94 -3.37
N LEU A 50 -6.81 1.49 -3.40
CA LEU A 50 -5.87 1.50 -2.30
C LEU A 50 -4.91 2.66 -2.48
N VAL A 51 -4.71 3.45 -1.42
CA VAL A 51 -3.67 4.46 -1.29
C VAL A 51 -2.72 4.00 -0.20
N ILE A 52 -1.49 3.70 -0.59
CA ILE A 52 -0.49 3.01 0.24
C ILE A 52 0.63 3.99 0.57
N PHE A 53 0.78 4.31 1.85
CA PHE A 53 1.80 5.18 2.39
C PHE A 53 3.04 4.33 2.67
N CYS A 54 4.08 4.49 1.83
CA CYS A 54 5.30 3.69 1.92
C CYS A 54 6.29 4.27 2.95
N ASN A 55 5.79 4.66 4.12
CA ASN A 55 6.54 5.17 5.25
C ASN A 55 5.80 4.79 6.55
N GLN A 56 6.37 5.18 7.70
CA GLN A 56 5.83 4.86 9.03
C GLN A 56 5.13 6.06 9.68
N GLU A 57 4.91 7.15 8.94
CA GLU A 57 4.24 8.34 9.47
C GLU A 57 2.75 8.06 9.71
N PRO A 58 2.13 8.64 10.74
CA PRO A 58 0.73 8.44 11.04
C PRO A 58 -0.16 9.07 9.96
N ILE A 59 -1.24 8.38 9.59
CA ILE A 59 -2.27 8.92 8.70
C ILE A 59 -3.16 9.87 9.50
N ARG A 60 -3.30 11.11 9.03
CA ARG A 60 -4.28 12.08 9.53
C ARG A 60 -5.35 12.32 8.48
N ILE A 61 -6.61 12.11 8.83
CA ILE A 61 -7.75 12.44 7.97
C ILE A 61 -8.14 13.89 8.25
N ILE A 62 -8.05 14.75 7.24
CA ILE A 62 -8.45 16.16 7.30
C ILE A 62 -9.81 16.27 6.60
N VAL A 63 -10.76 16.97 7.21
CA VAL A 63 -12.15 17.15 6.73
C VAL A 63 -12.51 18.62 6.60
#